data_AF-A0AA97CUD4-F1
#
_entry.id   AF-A0AA97CUD4-F1
#
_cell.length_a   1.000
_cell.length_b   1.000
_cell.length_c   1.000
_cell.angle_alpha   90.00
_cell.angle_beta   90.00
_cell.angle_gamma   90.00
#
_symmetry.space_group_name_H-M   'P 1'
#
loop_
_entity.id
_entity.type
_entity.pdbx_description
1 polymer ?
#
loop_
_entity_poly.entity_id
_entity_poly.type
_entity_poly.pdbx_seq_one_letter_code
_entity_poly.pdbx_strand_id
1 'polypeptide(L)'
;MTDVHVDTDGLIDHTARHATLASDAADCVAELRAGGFGAWWRDGRETGLDARLTDLADRLERAAGGVGDAAGRVRRNAVALSAADTAVAHGLRSLP
;
A
#
# COMPACT_ATOMS: atom_id res chain seq x y z
N MET A 1 -2.18 10.16 -32.49
CA MET A 1 -1.32 9.56 -31.45
C MET A 1 -1.37 10.52 -30.27
N THR A 2 -2.24 10.26 -29.30
CA THR A 2 -2.39 11.12 -28.12
C THR A 2 -1.20 10.86 -27.23
N ASP A 3 -0.37 11.88 -27.03
CA ASP A 3 0.78 11.83 -26.14
C ASP A 3 0.24 11.63 -24.71
N VAL A 4 0.48 10.47 -24.12
CA VAL A 4 0.05 10.17 -22.76
C VAL A 4 1.12 10.72 -21.83
N HIS A 5 0.92 11.96 -21.38
CA HIS A 5 1.74 12.53 -20.31
C HIS A 5 1.42 11.80 -19.00
N VAL A 6 2.41 11.10 -18.44
CA VAL A 6 2.27 10.38 -17.18
C VAL A 6 2.72 11.31 -16.05
N ASP A 7 1.80 11.68 -15.16
CA ASP A 7 2.11 12.41 -13.92
C ASP A 7 2.81 11.47 -12.92
N THR A 8 4.14 11.39 -13.03
CA THR A 8 4.96 10.52 -12.18
C THR A 8 4.99 10.98 -10.73
N ASP A 9 4.92 12.29 -10.48
CA ASP A 9 4.96 12.85 -9.12
C ASP A 9 3.66 12.55 -8.38
N GLY A 10 2.51 12.72 -9.05
CA GLY A 10 1.21 12.31 -8.51
C GLY A 10 1.13 10.82 -8.22
N LEU A 11 1.74 9.97 -9.06
CA LEU A 11 1.84 8.52 -8.82
C LEU A 11 2.72 8.18 -7.62
N ILE A 12 3.85 8.87 -7.44
CA ILE A 12 4.76 8.67 -6.30
C ILE A 12 4.03 9.03 -5.00
N ASP A 13 3.37 10.18 -4.94
CA ASP A 13 2.62 10.63 -3.76
C ASP A 13 1.44 9.70 -3.45
N HIS A 14 0.72 9.25 -4.48
CA HIS A 14 -0.41 8.34 -4.31
C HIS A 14 0.05 6.97 -3.75
N THR A 15 1.17 6.43 -4.26
CA THR A 15 1.73 5.18 -3.75
C THR A 15 2.29 5.30 -2.34
N ALA A 16 2.81 6.46 -1.95
CA ALA A 16 3.23 6.72 -0.57
C ALA A 16 2.04 6.66 0.40
N ARG A 17 0.89 7.25 0.04
CA ARG A 17 -0.33 7.16 0.86
C ARG A 17 -0.83 5.71 1.01
N HIS A 18 -0.76 4.91 -0.05
CA HIS A 18 -1.10 3.49 0.03
C HIS A 18 -0.15 2.69 0.93
N ALA A 19 1.14 3.05 0.97
CA ALA A 19 2.08 2.44 1.92
C ALA A 19 1.75 2.80 3.38
N THR A 20 1.35 4.05 3.64
CA THR A 20 0.86 4.46 4.98
C THR A 20 -0.38 3.67 5.38
N LEU A 21 -1.39 3.58 4.51
CA LEU A 21 -2.61 2.82 4.78
C LEU A 21 -2.34 1.32 5.02
N ALA A 22 -1.35 0.75 4.32
CA ALA A 22 -0.93 -0.63 4.56
C ALA A 22 -0.27 -0.80 5.94
N SER A 23 0.49 0.20 6.41
CA SER A 23 1.04 0.23 7.76
C SER A 23 -0.05 0.33 8.82
N ASP A 24 -1.00 1.25 8.65
CA ASP A 24 -2.13 1.43 9.57
C ASP A 24 -2.98 0.14 9.66
N ALA A 25 -3.13 -0.57 8.55
CA ALA A 25 -3.79 -1.87 8.51
C ALA A 25 -3.00 -2.95 9.28
N ALA A 26 -1.67 -2.94 9.21
CA ALA A 26 -0.84 -3.85 10.00
C ALA A 26 -0.97 -3.58 11.51
N ASP A 27 -1.08 -2.33 11.93
CA ASP A 27 -1.35 -1.96 13.32
C ASP A 27 -2.74 -2.45 13.76
N CYS A 28 -3.76 -2.30 12.90
CA CYS A 28 -5.09 -2.86 13.15
C CYS A 28 -5.07 -4.39 13.31
N VAL A 29 -4.27 -5.09 12.50
CA VAL A 29 -4.04 -6.55 12.63
C VAL A 29 -3.42 -6.88 13.99
N ALA A 30 -2.42 -6.12 14.43
CA ALA A 30 -1.77 -6.33 15.71
C ALA A 30 -2.74 -6.15 16.88
N GLU A 31 -3.57 -5.11 16.86
CA GLU A 31 -4.61 -4.87 17.86
C GLU A 31 -5.68 -5.97 17.90
N LEU A 32 -6.12 -6.45 16.72
CA LEU A 32 -7.05 -7.58 16.63
C LEU A 32 -6.44 -8.86 17.22
N ARG A 33 -5.17 -9.14 16.94
CA ARG A 33 -4.44 -10.30 17.47
C ARG A 33 -4.13 -10.20 18.96
N ALA A 34 -3.95 -8.98 19.48
CA ALA A 34 -3.72 -8.74 20.91
C ALA A 34 -4.95 -9.07 21.77
N GLY A 35 -6.13 -9.26 21.17
CA GLY A 35 -7.31 -9.78 21.86
C GLY A 35 -7.96 -8.80 22.85
N GLY A 36 -7.59 -7.52 22.82
CA GLY A 36 -8.14 -6.48 23.70
C GLY A 36 -9.67 -6.36 23.62
N PHE A 37 -10.24 -6.63 22.44
CA PHE A 37 -11.69 -6.66 22.21
C PHE A 37 -12.36 -7.92 22.81
N GLY A 38 -11.70 -9.09 22.73
CA GLY A 38 -12.19 -10.35 23.28
C GLY A 38 -12.21 -10.37 24.82
N ALA A 39 -11.32 -9.59 25.46
CA ALA A 39 -11.31 -9.43 26.91
C ALA A 39 -12.51 -8.60 27.43
N TRP A 40 -12.92 -7.57 26.69
CA TRP A 40 -14.11 -6.76 26.99
C TRP A 40 -15.42 -7.51 26.68
N TRP A 41 -15.41 -8.39 25.66
CA TRP A 41 -16.58 -9.17 25.23
C TRP A 41 -16.83 -10.47 26.03
N ARG A 42 -15.92 -10.83 26.95
CA ARG A 42 -15.93 -12.12 27.67
C ARG A 42 -17.16 -12.36 28.57
N ASP A 43 -18.06 -11.40 28.68
CA ASP A 43 -19.23 -11.43 29.56
C ASP A 43 -20.48 -12.09 28.97
N GLY A 44 -20.44 -12.58 27.73
CA GLY A 44 -21.52 -13.44 27.29
C GLY A 44 -21.55 -13.77 25.80
N ARG A 45 -21.37 -15.07 25.52
CA ARG A 45 -21.80 -15.75 24.29
C ARG A 45 -20.89 -15.53 23.08
N GLU A 46 -19.99 -16.49 22.86
CA GLU A 46 -19.77 -17.25 21.60
C GLU A 46 -18.33 -17.73 21.48
N THR A 47 -18.12 -19.04 21.63
CA THR A 47 -16.92 -19.74 21.21
C THR A 47 -16.79 -19.62 19.68
N GLY A 48 -15.89 -18.77 19.19
CA GLY A 48 -15.63 -18.60 17.75
C GLY A 48 -15.31 -17.18 17.30
N LEU A 49 -15.54 -16.17 18.14
CA LEU A 49 -15.18 -14.79 17.83
C LEU A 49 -13.66 -14.63 17.65
N ASP A 50 -12.85 -15.20 18.54
CA ASP A 50 -11.38 -15.13 18.43
C ASP A 50 -10.86 -15.73 17.11
N ALA A 51 -11.46 -16.84 16.66
CA ALA A 51 -11.12 -17.46 15.38
C ALA A 51 -11.52 -16.57 14.19
N ARG A 52 -12.67 -15.89 14.26
CA ARG A 52 -13.12 -14.93 13.23
C ARG A 52 -12.28 -13.65 13.21
N LEU A 53 -11.87 -13.16 14.37
CA LEU A 53 -10.96 -12.01 14.50
C LEU A 53 -9.58 -12.35 13.95
N THR A 54 -9.09 -13.56 14.21
CA THR A 54 -7.84 -14.07 13.63
C THR A 54 -7.93 -14.19 12.11
N ASP A 55 -9.00 -14.78 11.56
CA ASP A 55 -9.21 -14.86 10.10
C ASP A 55 -9.32 -13.46 9.46
N LEU A 56 -10.02 -12.54 10.11
CA LEU A 56 -10.13 -11.16 9.65
C LEU A 56 -8.76 -10.48 9.62
N ALA A 57 -7.95 -10.67 10.66
CA ALA A 57 -6.60 -10.14 10.74
C ALA A 57 -5.72 -10.70 9.61
N ASP A 58 -5.76 -12.01 9.36
CA ASP A 58 -4.99 -12.66 8.29
C ASP A 58 -5.42 -12.21 6.88
N ARG A 59 -6.70 -11.90 6.70
CA ARG A 59 -7.21 -11.33 5.43
C ARG A 59 -6.77 -9.89 5.25
N LEU A 60 -6.79 -9.08 6.31
CA LEU A 60 -6.35 -7.69 6.28
C LEU A 60 -4.84 -7.61 5.99
N GLU A 61 -4.03 -8.45 6.63
CA GLU A 61 -2.58 -8.52 6.41
C GLU A 61 -2.24 -8.86 4.96
N ARG A 62 -2.89 -9.88 4.37
CA ARG A 62 -2.68 -10.25 2.96
C ARG A 62 -3.08 -9.13 2.01
N ALA A 63 -4.19 -8.44 2.27
CA ALA A 63 -4.64 -7.32 1.47
C ALA A 63 -3.67 -6.13 1.55
N ALA A 64 -3.25 -5.77 2.76
CA ALA A 64 -2.29 -4.69 3.01
C ALA A 64 -0.93 -4.97 2.34
N GLY A 65 -0.41 -6.19 2.48
CA GLY A 65 0.83 -6.61 1.82
C GLY A 65 0.73 -6.53 0.30
N GLY A 66 -0.37 -7.03 -0.29
CA GLY A 66 -0.60 -6.95 -1.74
C GLY A 66 -0.67 -5.51 -2.26
N VAL A 67 -1.32 -4.61 -1.52
CA VAL A 67 -1.38 -3.18 -1.84
C VAL A 67 0.00 -2.53 -1.71
N GLY A 68 0.74 -2.82 -0.64
CA GLY A 68 2.09 -2.30 -0.41
C GLY A 68 3.07 -2.72 -1.52
N ASP A 69 3.03 -3.97 -1.94
CA ASP A 69 3.85 -4.49 -3.03
C ASP A 69 3.51 -3.84 -4.38
N ALA A 70 2.22 -3.69 -4.66
CA ALA A 70 1.75 -3.02 -5.87
C ALA A 70 2.18 -1.54 -5.89
N ALA A 71 1.99 -0.83 -4.78
CA ALA A 71 2.42 0.55 -4.60
C ALA A 71 3.95 0.68 -4.79
N GLY A 72 4.73 -0.22 -4.21
CA GLY A 72 6.18 -0.26 -4.38
C GLY A 72 6.62 -0.49 -5.83
N ARG A 73 5.93 -1.36 -6.59
CA ARG A 73 6.19 -1.55 -8.02
C ARG A 73 5.86 -0.30 -8.85
N VAL A 74 4.69 0.29 -8.63
CA VAL A 74 4.28 1.51 -9.34
C VAL A 74 5.27 2.65 -9.08
N ARG A 75 5.69 2.85 -7.82
CA ARG A 75 6.69 3.87 -7.47
C ARG A 75 8.02 3.68 -8.20
N ARG A 76 8.56 2.45 -8.22
CA ARG A 76 9.81 2.16 -8.93
C ARG A 76 9.70 2.45 -10.42
N ASN A 77 8.58 2.09 -11.03
CA ASN A 77 8.34 2.35 -12.45
C ASN A 77 8.21 3.85 -12.73
N ALA A 78 7.50 4.60 -11.87
CA ALA A 78 7.37 6.05 -12.00
C ALA A 78 8.73 6.76 -11.90
N VAL A 79 9.59 6.35 -10.95
CA VAL A 79 10.96 6.87 -10.82
C VAL A 79 11.80 6.57 -12.06
N ALA A 80 11.71 5.35 -12.59
CA ALA A 80 12.43 4.96 -13.81
C ALA A 80 11.97 5.77 -15.03
N LEU A 81 10.67 6.02 -15.15
CA LEU A 81 10.11 6.84 -16.23
C LEU A 81 10.58 8.29 -16.14
N SER A 82 10.51 8.90 -14.96
CA SER A 82 11.00 10.27 -14.72
C SER A 82 12.49 10.43 -15.05
N ALA A 83 13.31 9.43 -14.71
CA ALA A 83 14.73 9.42 -15.07
C ALA A 83 14.97 9.31 -16.58
N ALA A 84 14.18 8.48 -17.28
CA ALA A 84 14.24 8.35 -18.74
C ALA A 84 13.84 9.66 -19.45
N ASP A 85 12.75 10.30 -19.00
CA ASP A 85 12.29 11.59 -19.54
C ASP A 85 13.35 12.68 -19.37
N THR A 86 13.99 12.72 -18.20
CA THR A 86 15.09 13.66 -17.91
C THR A 86 16.27 13.44 -18.86
N ALA A 87 16.64 12.18 -19.11
CA ALA A 87 17.73 11.82 -20.02
C ALA A 87 17.41 12.19 -21.47
N VAL A 88 16.19 11.93 -21.94
CA VAL A 88 15.73 12.32 -23.28
C VAL A 88 15.73 13.85 -23.43
N ALA A 89 15.18 14.57 -22.45
CA ALA A 89 15.14 16.04 -22.48
C ALA A 89 16.54 16.68 -22.46
N HIS A 90 17.52 16.03 -21.83
CA HIS A 90 18.92 16.45 -21.87
C HIS A 90 19.57 16.16 -23.23
N GLY A 91 19.34 14.96 -23.78
CA GLY A 91 19.84 14.55 -25.09
C GLY A 91 19.31 15.42 -26.23
N LEU A 92 18.03 15.78 -26.20
CA LEU A 92 17.44 16.69 -27.19
C LEU A 92 18.03 18.12 -27.10
N ARG A 93 18.39 18.57 -25.90
CA ARG A 93 19.02 19.88 -25.69
C ARG A 93 20.49 19.94 -26.10
N SER A 94 21.16 18.80 -26.22
CA SER A 94 22.56 18.70 -26.64
C SER A 94 22.75 18.40 -28.12
N LEU A 95 21.66 18.29 -28.90
CA LEU A 95 21.72 18.22 -30.36
C LEU A 95 22.04 19.62 -30.95
N PRO A 96 22.94 19.70 -31.95
CA PRO A 96 23.32 20.96 -32.61
C PRO A 96 22.23 21.55 -33.50
#